data_AF-A0A1S3DNJ3-F1
#
_entry.id   AF-A0A1S3DNJ3-F1
#
_cell.length_a   1.000
_cell.length_b   1.000
_cell.length_c   1.000
_cell.angle_alpha   90.00
_cell.angle_beta   90.00
_cell.angle_gamma   90.00
#
_symmetry.space_group_name_H-M   'P 1'
#
loop_
_entity.id
_entity.type
_entity.pdbx_description
1 polymer ?
#
loop_
_entity_poly.entity_id
_entity_poly.type
_entity_poly.pdbx_seq_one_letter_code
_entity_poly.pdbx_strand_id
1 'polypeptide(L)'
;AFEIIFFFFPGRNSEWTYHVGLPTLITTLLMMNIAGYPFVMPDMIGGNVYEGTTCSEEMFIRWTQANVFMPILQFSIEPWEYSTKAVEVTRKFVDLHYAYSGVIVDAMKRAVKDGTPVNPPIWWVDPTDPIALACDDQFLLGDSILVAPVITEGATSRQVYLPRGRWRDEADPKHPIITGPKLIPHYPAPLDVLPYFTRL
;
A
#
# COMPACT_ATOMS: atom_id res chain seq x y z
N ALA A 1 15.46 15.89 22.21
CA ALA A 1 14.30 15.70 21.33
C ALA A 1 14.76 14.82 20.18
N PHE A 2 14.05 13.76 19.84
CA PHE A 2 14.31 13.03 18.59
C PHE A 2 13.73 13.87 17.45
N GLU A 3 14.54 14.23 16.47
CA GLU A 3 14.06 14.86 15.24
C GLU A 3 13.51 13.76 14.32
N ILE A 4 12.23 13.87 13.97
CA ILE A 4 11.59 12.98 12.99
C ILE A 4 11.92 13.54 11.61
N ILE A 5 12.72 12.81 10.85
CA ILE A 5 13.07 13.14 9.47
C ILE A 5 12.21 12.27 8.55
N PHE A 6 11.43 12.91 7.68
CA PHE A 6 10.69 12.24 6.63
C PHE A 6 11.54 12.10 5.36
N PHE A 7 11.53 10.92 4.77
CA PHE A 7 12.28 10.60 3.56
C PHE A 7 11.36 10.58 2.35
N PHE A 8 11.54 11.55 1.46
CA PHE A 8 10.83 11.59 0.18
C PHE A 8 11.37 10.51 -0.75
N PHE A 9 10.48 9.72 -1.34
CA PHE A 9 10.91 8.77 -2.35
C PHE A 9 11.44 9.49 -3.59
N PRO A 10 12.40 8.90 -4.32
CA PRO A 10 12.68 9.35 -5.67
C PRO A 10 11.39 9.39 -6.49
N GLY A 11 11.27 10.41 -7.35
CA GLY A 11 10.13 10.58 -8.23
C GLY A 11 9.93 9.38 -9.14
N ARG A 12 8.68 8.99 -9.31
CA ARG A 12 8.22 7.96 -10.24
C ARG A 12 7.50 8.62 -11.41
N ASN A 13 7.37 7.87 -12.49
CA ASN A 13 6.58 8.28 -13.64
C ASN A 13 5.19 7.64 -13.56
N SER A 14 4.22 8.24 -14.24
CA SER A 14 2.90 7.65 -14.48
C SER A 14 2.98 6.41 -15.40
N GLU A 15 3.56 5.31 -14.90
CA GLU A 15 3.82 4.08 -15.65
C GLU A 15 3.50 2.83 -14.81
N TRP A 16 3.11 1.73 -15.48
CA TRP A 16 2.81 0.43 -14.86
C TRP A 16 4.01 -0.52 -14.78
N THR A 17 5.23 0.00 -15.03
CA THR A 17 6.43 -0.82 -15.17
C THR A 17 7.35 -0.71 -13.95
N TYR A 18 8.30 -1.64 -13.84
CA TYR A 18 9.37 -1.58 -12.83
C TYR A 18 10.51 -0.61 -13.19
N HIS A 19 10.41 0.14 -14.31
CA HIS A 19 11.48 1.04 -14.75
C HIS A 19 11.51 2.37 -13.97
N VAL A 20 10.38 2.80 -13.39
CA VAL A 20 10.21 3.81 -12.30
C VAL A 20 8.70 4.06 -12.06
N GLY A 21 7.86 3.02 -12.23
CA GLY A 21 6.41 3.14 -12.18
C GLY A 21 5.80 2.79 -10.83
N LEU A 22 4.47 2.69 -10.79
CA LEU A 22 3.70 2.30 -9.60
C LEU A 22 4.23 1.01 -8.91
N PRO A 23 4.59 -0.09 -9.61
CA PRO A 23 5.14 -1.28 -8.95
C PRO A 23 6.34 -1.01 -8.03
N THR A 24 7.23 -0.10 -8.45
CA THR A 24 8.45 0.25 -7.69
C THR A 24 8.16 1.01 -6.39
N LEU A 25 6.93 1.51 -6.21
CA LEU A 25 6.49 2.17 -4.99
C LEU A 25 6.59 1.23 -3.80
N ILE A 26 6.10 0.00 -3.96
CA ILE A 26 6.08 -1.01 -2.92
C ILE A 26 7.50 -1.49 -2.64
N THR A 27 8.28 -1.83 -3.66
CA THR A 27 9.66 -2.30 -3.45
C THR A 27 10.55 -1.26 -2.76
N THR A 28 10.36 0.04 -3.07
CA THR A 28 11.07 1.13 -2.39
C THR A 28 10.60 1.30 -0.95
N LEU A 29 9.28 1.19 -0.69
CA LEU A 29 8.71 1.20 0.65
C LEU A 29 9.34 0.12 1.53
N LEU A 30 9.39 -1.11 1.02
CA LEU A 30 9.97 -2.26 1.70
C LEU A 30 11.46 -2.02 1.98
N MET A 31 12.22 -1.59 0.96
CA MET A 31 13.65 -1.32 1.10
C MET A 31 13.93 -0.25 2.15
N MET A 32 13.23 0.88 2.11
CA MET A 32 13.43 2.00 3.03
C MET A 32 13.12 1.60 4.47
N ASN A 33 12.02 0.88 4.70
CA ASN A 33 11.64 0.41 6.02
C ASN A 33 12.69 -0.54 6.62
N ILE A 34 13.20 -1.49 5.84
CA ILE A 34 14.23 -2.42 6.29
C ILE A 34 15.59 -1.74 6.48
N ALA A 35 15.90 -0.72 5.67
CA ALA A 35 17.12 0.07 5.80
C ALA A 35 17.11 1.05 7.01
N GLY A 36 16.01 1.12 7.78
CA GLY A 36 15.91 2.00 8.95
C GLY A 36 15.40 3.41 8.64
N TYR A 37 14.73 3.60 7.50
CA TYR A 37 14.05 4.85 7.11
C TYR A 37 12.52 4.67 7.18
N PRO A 38 11.92 4.58 8.38
CA PRO A 38 10.51 4.21 8.55
C PRO A 38 9.52 5.33 8.20
N PHE A 39 9.95 6.59 8.27
CA PHE A 39 9.10 7.76 8.01
C PHE A 39 9.18 8.15 6.55
N VAL A 40 8.52 7.35 5.72
CA VAL A 40 8.53 7.56 4.27
C VAL A 40 7.45 8.54 3.84
N MET A 41 7.76 9.35 2.85
CA MET A 41 6.79 10.06 2.03
C MET A 41 6.76 9.37 0.68
N PRO A 42 5.74 8.54 0.40
CA PRO A 42 5.60 7.98 -0.92
C PRO A 42 5.47 9.11 -1.96
N ASP A 43 5.91 8.82 -3.18
CA ASP A 43 5.81 9.79 -4.27
C ASP A 43 4.33 10.18 -4.54
N MET A 44 4.16 11.33 -5.18
CA MET A 44 2.85 11.92 -5.48
C MET A 44 1.94 10.90 -6.18
N ILE A 45 0.67 10.88 -5.76
CA ILE A 45 -0.35 9.99 -6.33
C ILE A 45 -0.50 10.32 -7.82
N GLY A 46 -0.26 9.30 -8.65
CA GLY A 46 -0.26 9.40 -10.10
C GLY A 46 1.13 9.58 -10.72
N GLY A 47 2.18 9.80 -9.92
CA GLY A 47 3.55 10.02 -10.38
C GLY A 47 3.76 11.39 -11.02
N ASN A 48 4.98 11.62 -11.51
CA ASN A 48 5.32 12.80 -12.26
C ASN A 48 4.75 12.72 -13.68
N VAL A 49 3.99 13.74 -14.05
CA VAL A 49 3.49 13.94 -15.41
C VAL A 49 4.42 14.94 -16.10
N TYR A 50 5.07 14.50 -17.17
CA TYR A 50 5.96 15.30 -18.02
C TYR A 50 5.30 15.53 -19.37
N GLU A 51 5.89 16.40 -20.21
CA GLU A 51 5.40 16.61 -21.57
C GLU A 51 5.29 15.27 -22.34
N GLY A 52 4.08 14.91 -22.74
CA GLY A 52 3.79 13.69 -23.48
C GLY A 52 3.45 12.46 -22.63
N THR A 53 3.50 12.54 -21.29
CA THR A 53 2.95 11.49 -20.41
C THR A 53 1.60 11.92 -19.85
N THR A 54 0.75 10.95 -19.53
CA THR A 54 -0.53 11.20 -18.85
C THR A 54 -0.71 10.15 -17.77
N CYS A 55 -1.33 10.54 -16.66
CA CYS A 55 -1.78 9.60 -15.66
C CYS A 55 -3.23 9.22 -15.98
N SER A 56 -3.50 7.95 -16.27
CA SER A 56 -4.86 7.47 -16.51
C SER A 56 -5.68 7.48 -15.21
N GLU A 57 -7.01 7.54 -15.32
CA GLU A 57 -7.90 7.45 -14.14
C GLU A 57 -7.65 6.17 -13.34
N GLU A 58 -7.44 5.04 -14.02
CA GLU A 58 -7.10 3.76 -13.37
C GLU A 58 -5.79 3.87 -12.59
N MET A 59 -4.73 4.40 -13.21
CA MET A 59 -3.45 4.59 -12.55
C MET A 59 -3.59 5.45 -11.29
N PHE A 60 -4.25 6.59 -11.42
CA PHE A 60 -4.48 7.51 -10.30
C PHE A 60 -5.21 6.82 -9.13
N ILE A 61 -6.26 6.06 -9.42
CA ILE A 61 -7.01 5.29 -8.42
C ILE A 61 -6.13 4.20 -7.78
N ARG A 62 -5.41 3.41 -8.57
CA ARG A 62 -4.53 2.33 -8.05
C ARG A 62 -3.37 2.88 -7.22
N TRP A 63 -2.83 4.02 -7.61
CA TRP A 63 -1.78 4.71 -6.87
C TRP A 63 -2.31 5.27 -5.54
N THR A 64 -3.53 5.83 -5.56
CA THR A 64 -4.23 6.22 -4.32
C THR A 64 -4.35 5.02 -3.40
N GLN A 65 -4.86 3.88 -3.90
CA GLN A 65 -5.02 2.63 -3.16
C GLN A 65 -3.71 2.13 -2.55
N ALA A 66 -2.61 2.16 -3.31
CA ALA A 66 -1.30 1.73 -2.83
C ALA A 66 -0.79 2.59 -1.66
N ASN A 67 -1.07 3.90 -1.66
CA ASN A 67 -0.62 4.83 -0.64
C ASN A 67 -1.49 4.84 0.64
N VAL A 68 -2.71 4.30 0.63
CA VAL A 68 -3.70 4.43 1.72
C VAL A 68 -3.14 4.08 3.11
N PHE A 69 -2.29 3.07 3.20
CA PHE A 69 -1.73 2.60 4.48
C PHE A 69 -0.25 2.97 4.68
N MET A 70 0.27 3.86 3.84
CA MET A 70 1.58 4.50 4.01
C MET A 70 1.43 5.77 4.88
N PRO A 71 2.52 6.37 5.39
CA PRO A 71 2.42 7.46 6.36
C PRO A 71 1.70 8.71 5.86
N ILE A 72 1.77 9.00 4.55
CA ILE A 72 1.30 10.26 3.96
C ILE A 72 0.63 9.98 2.61
N LEU A 73 -0.47 10.69 2.34
CA LEU A 73 -1.04 10.86 1.00
C LEU A 73 -0.63 12.21 0.44
N GLN A 74 -0.09 12.24 -0.77
CA GLN A 74 0.24 13.47 -1.48
C GLN A 74 -0.38 13.44 -2.86
N PHE A 75 -1.16 14.48 -3.20
CA PHE A 75 -1.82 14.62 -4.50
C PHE A 75 -1.13 15.71 -5.31
N SER A 76 -0.84 15.42 -6.58
CA SER A 76 -0.38 16.38 -7.59
C SER A 76 -1.40 16.60 -8.72
N ILE A 77 -2.39 15.71 -8.81
CA ILE A 77 -3.51 15.76 -9.75
C ILE A 77 -4.78 15.69 -8.91
N GLU A 78 -5.74 16.54 -9.22
CA GLU A 78 -7.00 16.55 -8.50
C GLU A 78 -7.97 15.50 -9.06
N PRO A 79 -8.69 14.75 -8.19
CA PRO A 79 -9.53 13.66 -8.64
C PRO A 79 -10.68 14.10 -9.56
N TRP A 80 -11.09 15.37 -9.49
CA TRP A 80 -12.14 15.94 -10.35
C TRP A 80 -11.67 16.27 -11.77
N GLU A 81 -10.37 16.16 -12.07
CA GLU A 81 -9.89 16.21 -13.46
C GLU A 81 -10.28 14.98 -14.29
N TYR A 82 -10.63 13.87 -13.61
CA TYR A 82 -11.02 12.62 -14.26
C TYR A 82 -12.54 12.47 -14.39
N SER A 83 -13.19 11.95 -13.36
CA SER A 83 -14.63 11.66 -13.37
C SER A 83 -15.23 11.70 -11.98
N THR A 84 -16.55 11.74 -11.89
CA THR A 84 -17.27 11.63 -10.61
C THR A 84 -16.91 10.33 -9.88
N LYS A 85 -16.70 9.24 -10.61
CA LYS A 85 -16.27 7.95 -10.05
C LYS A 85 -14.89 8.06 -9.41
N ALA A 86 -13.93 8.73 -10.07
CA ALA A 86 -12.62 8.98 -9.48
C ALA A 86 -12.72 9.76 -8.17
N VAL A 87 -13.53 10.83 -8.12
CA VAL A 87 -13.78 11.61 -6.89
C VAL A 87 -14.37 10.75 -5.77
N GLU A 88 -15.36 9.92 -6.07
CA GLU A 88 -16.00 9.03 -5.09
C GLU A 88 -15.02 7.98 -4.54
N VAL A 89 -14.29 7.32 -5.42
CA VAL A 89 -13.32 6.29 -5.06
C VAL A 89 -12.15 6.87 -4.28
N THR A 90 -11.57 7.99 -4.73
CA THR A 90 -10.49 8.66 -4.01
C THR A 90 -10.92 9.13 -2.63
N ARG A 91 -12.11 9.73 -2.50
CA ARG A 91 -12.67 10.11 -1.20
C ARG A 91 -12.81 8.92 -0.26
N LYS A 92 -13.35 7.78 -0.73
CA LYS A 92 -13.45 6.54 0.06
C LYS A 92 -12.09 6.13 0.64
N PHE A 93 -11.02 6.22 -0.14
CA PHE A 93 -9.68 5.83 0.30
C PHE A 93 -8.97 6.88 1.15
N VAL A 94 -9.25 8.16 0.95
CA VAL A 94 -8.81 9.24 1.85
C VAL A 94 -9.48 9.10 3.22
N ASP A 95 -10.78 8.81 3.26
CA ASP A 95 -11.52 8.56 4.51
C ASP A 95 -10.97 7.32 5.22
N LEU A 96 -10.61 6.27 4.47
CA LEU A 96 -9.96 5.07 5.02
C LEU A 96 -8.58 5.40 5.62
N HIS A 97 -7.75 6.18 4.92
CA HIS A 97 -6.47 6.65 5.45
C HIS A 97 -6.66 7.46 6.73
N TYR A 98 -7.65 8.36 6.77
CA TYR A 98 -7.97 9.14 7.96
C TYR A 98 -8.41 8.25 9.13
N ALA A 99 -9.26 7.25 8.87
CA ALA A 99 -9.71 6.30 9.89
C ALA A 99 -8.55 5.47 10.50
N TYR A 100 -7.52 5.16 9.71
CA TYR A 100 -6.34 4.41 10.15
C TYR A 100 -5.14 5.29 10.55
N SER A 101 -5.26 6.61 10.49
CA SER A 101 -4.20 7.56 10.84
C SER A 101 -3.65 7.35 12.26
N GLY A 102 -4.51 6.98 13.22
CA GLY A 102 -4.09 6.60 14.57
C GLY A 102 -3.15 5.39 14.58
N VAL A 103 -3.45 4.35 13.79
CA VAL A 103 -2.63 3.14 13.65
C VAL A 103 -1.30 3.47 12.98
N ILE A 104 -1.31 4.33 11.97
CA ILE A 104 -0.10 4.84 11.30
C ILE A 104 0.79 5.57 12.30
N VAL A 105 0.24 6.53 13.05
CA VAL A 105 0.98 7.29 14.05
C VAL A 105 1.51 6.38 15.16
N ASP A 106 0.76 5.36 15.59
CA ASP A 106 1.23 4.41 16.59
C ASP A 106 2.35 3.50 16.06
N ALA A 107 2.29 3.08 14.79
CA ALA A 107 3.40 2.40 14.13
C ALA A 107 4.65 3.30 14.06
N MET A 108 4.48 4.59 13.76
CA MET A 108 5.58 5.56 13.76
C MET A 108 6.19 5.76 15.15
N LYS A 109 5.36 5.82 16.21
CA LYS A 109 5.85 5.89 17.60
C LYS A 109 6.65 4.65 17.98
N ARG A 110 6.22 3.45 17.54
CA ARG A 110 6.99 2.21 17.73
C ARG A 110 8.34 2.29 17.03
N ALA A 111 8.36 2.77 15.79
CA ALA A 111 9.60 2.98 15.06
C ALA A 111 10.60 3.90 15.80
N VAL A 112 10.12 5.00 16.41
CA VAL A 112 10.97 5.86 17.27
C VAL A 112 11.48 5.11 18.51
N LYS A 113 10.64 4.29 19.11
CA LYS A 113 10.91 3.63 20.39
C LYS A 113 11.92 2.49 20.27
N ASP A 114 11.77 1.63 19.28
CA ASP A 114 12.51 0.36 19.18
C ASP A 114 13.02 0.02 17.77
N GLY A 115 12.82 0.91 16.80
CA GLY A 115 13.29 0.70 15.42
C GLY A 115 12.41 -0.23 14.60
N THR A 116 11.25 -0.66 15.10
CA THR A 116 10.30 -1.45 14.30
C THR A 116 9.85 -0.67 13.05
N PRO A 117 9.91 -1.26 11.84
CA PRO A 117 9.45 -0.60 10.62
C PRO A 117 7.96 -0.23 10.67
N VAL A 118 7.58 0.86 10.00
CA VAL A 118 6.18 1.30 9.89
C VAL A 118 5.44 0.47 8.86
N ASN A 119 6.08 0.24 7.70
CA ASN A 119 5.54 -0.60 6.64
C ASN A 119 6.51 -1.72 6.25
N PRO A 120 6.64 -2.79 7.06
CA PRO A 120 7.53 -3.89 6.72
C PRO A 120 6.99 -4.77 5.58
N PRO A 121 7.87 -5.58 4.96
CA PRO A 121 7.47 -6.70 4.12
C PRO A 121 6.66 -7.74 4.89
N ILE A 122 5.85 -8.53 4.19
CA ILE A 122 4.99 -9.52 4.85
C ILE A 122 5.75 -10.64 5.57
N TRP A 123 6.99 -10.94 5.16
CA TRP A 123 7.85 -11.89 5.87
C TRP A 123 8.22 -11.42 7.29
N TRP A 124 8.00 -10.15 7.64
CA TRP A 124 8.24 -9.65 9.00
C TRP A 124 7.45 -10.43 10.07
N VAL A 125 6.26 -10.92 9.72
CA VAL A 125 5.43 -11.75 10.62
C VAL A 125 5.63 -13.25 10.44
N ASP A 126 6.35 -13.66 9.38
CA ASP A 126 6.58 -15.06 9.01
C ASP A 126 7.94 -15.24 8.29
N PRO A 127 9.06 -15.07 9.01
CA PRO A 127 10.38 -14.87 8.40
C PRO A 127 11.00 -16.13 7.80
N THR A 128 10.41 -17.30 8.07
CA THR A 128 10.88 -18.60 7.55
C THR A 128 10.08 -19.08 6.34
N ASP A 129 9.02 -18.37 5.97
CA ASP A 129 8.16 -18.77 4.86
C ASP A 129 8.73 -18.28 3.51
N PRO A 130 9.04 -19.17 2.56
CA PRO A 130 9.69 -18.80 1.31
C PRO A 130 8.81 -17.94 0.39
N ILE A 131 7.48 -18.06 0.48
CA ILE A 131 6.55 -17.24 -0.31
C ILE A 131 6.51 -15.82 0.26
N ALA A 132 6.45 -15.69 1.59
CA ALA A 132 6.52 -14.39 2.25
C ALA A 132 7.84 -13.67 1.95
N LEU A 133 8.97 -14.40 1.93
CA LEU A 133 10.31 -13.86 1.64
C LEU A 133 10.45 -13.34 0.20
N ALA A 134 9.74 -13.95 -0.76
CA ALA A 134 9.78 -13.58 -2.17
C ALA A 134 8.74 -12.51 -2.57
N CYS A 135 7.82 -12.16 -1.66
CA CYS A 135 6.73 -11.23 -1.96
C CYS A 135 7.22 -9.77 -1.95
N ASP A 136 7.02 -9.09 -3.07
CA ASP A 136 7.46 -7.71 -3.34
C ASP A 136 6.30 -6.75 -3.68
N ASP A 137 5.07 -7.27 -3.71
CA ASP A 137 3.84 -6.59 -4.14
C ASP A 137 2.76 -6.53 -3.03
N GLN A 138 3.15 -6.86 -1.80
CA GLN A 138 2.35 -6.71 -0.58
C GLN A 138 3.22 -6.17 0.55
N PHE A 139 2.60 -5.42 1.46
CA PHE A 139 3.28 -4.87 2.64
C PHE A 139 2.36 -4.92 3.85
N LEU A 140 2.94 -4.67 5.03
CA LEU A 140 2.20 -4.52 6.26
C LEU A 140 2.11 -3.03 6.66
N LEU A 141 1.10 -2.65 7.43
CA LEU A 141 1.18 -1.50 8.33
C LEU A 141 1.36 -2.03 9.75
N GLY A 142 2.53 -1.78 10.31
CA GLY A 142 3.02 -2.48 11.49
C GLY A 142 3.13 -3.98 11.25
N ASP A 143 2.46 -4.77 12.08
CA ASP A 143 2.50 -6.23 12.13
C ASP A 143 1.10 -6.87 12.05
N SER A 144 0.07 -6.05 11.83
CA SER A 144 -1.34 -6.45 11.97
C SER A 144 -2.22 -6.08 10.79
N ILE A 145 -1.81 -5.20 9.87
CA ILE A 145 -2.60 -4.87 8.68
C ILE A 145 -1.80 -5.28 7.46
N LEU A 146 -2.30 -6.22 6.67
CA LEU A 146 -1.71 -6.62 5.38
C LEU A 146 -2.42 -5.90 4.25
N VAL A 147 -1.66 -5.36 3.31
CA VAL A 147 -2.16 -4.57 2.18
C VAL A 147 -1.63 -5.17 0.88
N ALA A 148 -2.53 -5.40 -0.06
CA ALA A 148 -2.23 -5.99 -1.36
C ALA A 148 -2.83 -5.12 -2.48
N PRO A 149 -2.20 -3.99 -2.85
CA PRO A 149 -2.71 -3.06 -3.87
C PRO A 149 -2.52 -3.57 -5.31
N VAL A 150 -3.46 -3.34 -6.22
CA VAL A 150 -3.28 -3.75 -7.62
C VAL A 150 -2.25 -2.85 -8.31
N ILE A 151 -1.22 -3.45 -8.91
CA ILE A 151 -0.11 -2.75 -9.60
C ILE A 151 0.00 -3.11 -11.09
N THR A 152 -1.06 -3.68 -11.67
CA THR A 152 -1.12 -4.09 -13.07
C THR A 152 -2.34 -3.46 -13.74
N GLU A 153 -2.13 -2.85 -14.90
CA GLU A 153 -3.18 -2.17 -15.67
C GLU A 153 -4.29 -3.15 -16.09
N GLY A 154 -5.54 -2.70 -16.02
CA GLY A 154 -6.74 -3.46 -16.40
C GLY A 154 -7.12 -4.59 -15.45
N ALA A 155 -6.35 -4.83 -14.38
CA ALA A 155 -6.62 -5.93 -13.46
C ALA A 155 -7.84 -5.64 -12.57
N THR A 156 -8.77 -6.59 -12.51
CA THR A 156 -9.97 -6.55 -11.65
C THR A 156 -9.91 -7.56 -10.50
N SER A 157 -8.83 -8.34 -10.44
CA SER A 157 -8.50 -9.26 -9.34
C SER A 157 -6.98 -9.39 -9.24
N ARG A 158 -6.49 -9.87 -8.12
CA ARG A 158 -5.08 -10.21 -7.95
C ARG A 158 -4.89 -11.45 -7.10
N GLN A 159 -3.67 -12.00 -7.14
CA GLN A 159 -3.23 -12.97 -6.16
C GLN A 159 -2.93 -12.25 -4.83
N VAL A 160 -3.33 -12.87 -3.71
CA VAL A 160 -3.01 -12.41 -2.36
C VAL A 160 -2.46 -13.57 -1.55
N TYR A 161 -1.29 -13.40 -0.95
CA TYR A 161 -0.72 -14.34 0.00
C TYR A 161 -0.91 -13.86 1.44
N LEU A 162 -1.54 -14.67 2.27
CA LEU A 162 -1.69 -14.42 3.70
C LEU A 162 -0.67 -15.29 4.46
N PRO A 163 0.32 -14.71 5.16
CA PRO A 163 1.30 -15.48 5.92
C PRO A 163 0.67 -16.10 7.17
N ARG A 164 1.44 -16.89 7.94
CA ARG A 164 0.93 -17.58 9.14
C ARG A 164 0.21 -16.64 10.11
N GLY A 165 -1.04 -16.98 10.42
CA GLY A 165 -1.89 -16.19 11.31
C GLY A 165 -3.37 -16.36 10.99
N ARG A 166 -4.21 -15.65 11.73
CA ARG A 166 -5.63 -15.53 11.44
C ARG A 166 -5.90 -14.12 10.91
N TRP A 167 -6.51 -14.05 9.75
CA TRP A 167 -6.71 -12.82 9.01
C TRP A 167 -8.20 -12.60 8.78
N ARG A 168 -8.67 -11.40 9.11
CA ARG A 168 -9.98 -10.90 8.72
C ARG A 168 -9.84 -10.11 7.44
N ASP A 169 -10.70 -10.42 6.48
CA ASP A 169 -10.85 -9.61 5.28
C ASP A 169 -11.67 -8.36 5.63
N GLU A 170 -11.04 -7.19 5.49
CA GLU A 170 -11.70 -5.91 5.77
C GLU A 170 -12.37 -5.33 4.53
N ALA A 171 -12.00 -5.78 3.34
CA ALA A 171 -12.60 -5.33 2.09
C ALA A 171 -13.90 -6.10 1.76
N ASP A 172 -14.04 -7.33 2.27
CA ASP A 172 -15.31 -8.06 2.35
C ASP A 172 -15.52 -8.69 3.74
N PRO A 173 -16.18 -7.96 4.67
CA PRO A 173 -16.45 -8.45 6.02
C PRO A 173 -17.34 -9.69 6.11
N LYS A 174 -17.97 -10.12 5.00
CA LYS A 174 -18.76 -11.36 4.96
C LYS A 174 -17.88 -12.60 4.81
N HIS A 175 -16.62 -12.43 4.39
CA HIS A 175 -15.69 -13.55 4.31
C HIS A 175 -15.37 -14.10 5.71
N PRO A 176 -15.28 -15.43 5.85
CA PRO A 176 -14.87 -16.03 7.11
C PRO A 176 -13.43 -15.66 7.42
N ILE A 177 -13.06 -15.72 8.70
CA ILE A 177 -11.67 -15.57 9.11
C ILE A 177 -10.80 -16.61 8.39
N ILE A 178 -9.75 -16.13 7.72
CA ILE A 178 -8.86 -16.92 6.90
C ILE A 178 -7.64 -17.30 7.74
N THR A 179 -7.32 -18.59 7.82
CA THR A 179 -6.10 -19.05 8.47
C THR A 179 -5.00 -19.19 7.42
N GLY A 180 -3.89 -18.46 7.60
CA GLY A 180 -2.68 -18.59 6.80
C GLY A 180 -1.70 -19.62 7.39
N PRO A 181 -0.67 -20.05 6.64
CA PRO A 181 -0.28 -19.56 5.32
C PRO A 181 -1.28 -19.99 4.23
N LYS A 182 -1.72 -19.04 3.40
CA LYS A 182 -2.70 -19.32 2.34
C LYS A 182 -2.55 -18.37 1.16
N LEU A 183 -2.52 -18.95 -0.04
CA LEU A 183 -2.60 -18.23 -1.30
C LEU A 183 -4.05 -18.12 -1.78
N ILE A 184 -4.49 -16.92 -2.08
CA ILE A 184 -5.80 -16.62 -2.69
C ILE A 184 -5.53 -16.19 -4.14
N PRO A 185 -5.79 -17.04 -5.14
CA PRO A 185 -5.31 -16.80 -6.51
C PRO A 185 -6.04 -15.68 -7.27
N HIS A 186 -7.32 -15.45 -6.98
CA HIS A 186 -8.19 -14.53 -7.72
C HIS A 186 -9.04 -13.67 -6.77
N TYR A 187 -8.38 -12.97 -5.85
CA TYR A 187 -9.08 -12.07 -4.94
C TYR A 187 -9.69 -10.89 -5.72
N PRO A 188 -11.02 -10.64 -5.64
CA PRO A 188 -11.66 -9.53 -6.36
C PRO A 188 -11.10 -8.17 -5.93
N ALA A 189 -10.68 -7.37 -6.89
CA ALA A 189 -10.11 -6.05 -6.66
C ALA A 189 -10.55 -5.06 -7.76
N PRO A 190 -11.86 -4.80 -7.96
CA PRO A 190 -12.31 -3.69 -8.81
C PRO A 190 -11.76 -2.34 -8.32
N LEU A 191 -11.93 -1.27 -9.12
CA LEU A 191 -11.35 0.05 -8.81
C LEU A 191 -11.81 0.65 -7.48
N ASP A 192 -12.93 0.22 -6.93
CA ASP A 192 -13.44 0.66 -5.63
C ASP A 192 -13.02 -0.26 -4.48
N VAL A 193 -12.21 -1.30 -4.72
CA VAL A 193 -11.78 -2.29 -3.72
C VAL A 193 -10.27 -2.40 -3.69
N LEU A 194 -9.70 -2.14 -2.50
CA LEU A 194 -8.32 -2.45 -2.15
C LEU A 194 -8.34 -3.71 -1.29
N PRO A 195 -7.66 -4.81 -1.68
CA PRO A 195 -7.48 -5.96 -0.80
C PRO A 195 -6.61 -5.60 0.41
N TYR A 196 -7.19 -5.65 1.62
CA TYR A 196 -6.46 -5.50 2.87
C TYR A 196 -7.09 -6.33 3.99
N PHE A 197 -6.26 -6.74 4.95
CA PHE A 197 -6.62 -7.71 5.97
C PHE A 197 -6.08 -7.31 7.33
N THR A 198 -6.85 -7.52 8.39
CA THR A 198 -6.37 -7.36 9.77
C THR A 198 -6.05 -8.71 10.39
N ARG A 199 -4.96 -8.77 11.14
CA ARG A 199 -4.55 -9.94 11.92
C ARG A 199 -5.28 -9.96 13.26
N LEU A 200 -5.75 -11.14 13.67
CA LEU A 200 -6.44 -11.38 14.94
C LEU A 200 -5.52 -11.94 16.02
#